data_AF-A0AAW1SGG3-F1
#
_entry.id   AF-A0AAW1SGG3-F1
#
_cell.length_a   1.000
_cell.length_b   1.000
_cell.length_c   1.000
_cell.angle_alpha   90.00
_cell.angle_beta   90.00
_cell.angle_gamma   90.00
#
_symmetry.space_group_name_H-M   'P 1'
#
loop_
_entity.id
_entity.type
_entity.pdbx_description
1 polymer ?
#
loop_
_entity_poly.entity_id
_entity_poly.type
_entity_poly.pdbx_seq_one_letter_code
_entity_poly.pdbx_strand_id
1 'polypeptide(L)'
;MPAQAQHDLEDMCRRLRLRRVEGASDCARATAELMRTVVTRRGHATPQALIDELTAYGAQLQAAKPHELSIGNVVRRVLRFVRDESQQESQEELAVEAPAAVAEARETSPGLISRAFRQVAPRAVSLHNLLDMQPIAEDDEDGSGGGGVGDGGNGHSREGGGGESKRSHASAGGAAGAGASESAARGRRERQGGWAGKANVIENLNEFIVELKDIESTVALHAVGEMSANEVILTFGWSATVFMFLREAAKKLDFEVVVAEAAPEYGGHRMARDLARAGIQTTLIPDSNVFAMMSRMSKVFVDAHALLANGGVMAAVGTHLVALAAKRYTVPFVVLAGLHKLSPLFPHDPAISFNEFKSPADIIDFDVLAETIDAAPPADDEHETARRTMAALAAGGHAQVLNPALDYVPPALIELLVTDTMNFKPSYVYHQLTEYYSREDFALEPARG
;
A
#
# COMPACT_ATOMS: atom_id res chain seq x y z
N MET A 1 -6.62 -5.74 28.71
CA MET A 1 -5.49 -5.70 27.76
C MET A 1 -5.90 -5.48 26.29
N PRO A 2 -7.03 -6.00 25.74
CA PRO A 2 -7.46 -5.64 24.36
C PRO A 2 -8.00 -4.20 24.22
N ALA A 3 -8.46 -3.57 25.31
CA ALA A 3 -9.05 -2.23 25.28
C ALA A 3 -8.08 -1.10 24.91
N GLN A 4 -6.78 -1.22 25.24
CA GLN A 4 -5.82 -0.13 24.98
C GLN A 4 -5.42 -0.05 23.50
N ALA A 5 -5.21 -1.19 22.83
CA ALA A 5 -4.90 -1.18 21.39
C ALA A 5 -6.07 -0.63 20.56
N GLN A 6 -7.30 -0.96 20.97
CA GLN A 6 -8.51 -0.41 20.36
C GLN A 6 -8.63 1.10 20.63
N HIS A 7 -8.28 1.57 21.82
CA HIS A 7 -8.23 2.99 22.14
C HIS A 7 -7.20 3.75 21.29
N ASP A 8 -5.99 3.19 21.12
CA ASP A 8 -4.94 3.78 20.30
C ASP A 8 -5.37 3.86 18.81
N LEU A 9 -6.10 2.86 18.31
CA LEU A 9 -6.72 2.86 16.98
C LEU A 9 -7.78 3.97 16.86
N GLU A 10 -8.70 4.06 17.81
CA GLU A 10 -9.75 5.07 17.83
C GLU A 10 -9.18 6.50 17.90
N ASP A 11 -8.13 6.72 18.70
CA ASP A 11 -7.44 8.01 18.76
C ASP A 11 -6.77 8.36 17.42
N MET A 12 -6.12 7.39 16.77
CA MET A 12 -5.53 7.59 15.45
C MET A 12 -6.61 7.91 14.40
N CYS A 13 -7.71 7.15 14.35
CA CYS A 13 -8.85 7.43 13.48
C CYS A 13 -9.42 8.84 13.72
N ARG A 14 -9.52 9.26 14.98
CA ARG A 14 -9.96 10.62 15.34
C ARG A 14 -8.98 11.67 14.83
N ARG A 15 -7.67 11.46 14.99
CA ARG A 15 -6.63 12.38 14.49
C ARG A 15 -6.64 12.51 12.97
N LEU A 16 -6.88 11.41 12.25
CA LEU A 16 -7.03 11.40 10.79
C LEU A 16 -8.25 12.19 10.34
N ARG A 17 -9.43 11.94 10.95
CA ARG A 17 -10.68 12.67 10.63
C ARG A 17 -10.60 14.16 10.93
N LEU A 18 -9.92 14.52 12.02
CA LEU A 18 -9.70 15.92 12.43
C LEU A 18 -8.54 16.58 11.68
N ARG A 19 -7.95 15.95 10.65
CA ARG A 19 -6.84 16.50 9.86
C ARG A 19 -5.64 16.96 10.71
N ARG A 20 -5.36 16.25 11.81
CA ARG A 20 -4.18 16.51 12.67
C ARG A 20 -2.92 15.80 12.20
N VAL A 21 -3.08 14.79 11.34
CA VAL A 21 -2.01 14.09 10.65
C VAL A 21 -2.35 14.17 9.17
N GLU A 22 -1.52 14.87 8.41
CA GLU A 22 -1.73 15.14 7.00
C GLU A 22 -0.49 14.82 6.19
N GLY A 23 -0.69 14.47 4.92
CA GLY A 23 0.40 14.10 4.02
C GLY A 23 0.78 12.63 4.12
N ALA A 24 1.28 12.12 3.00
CA ALA A 24 1.57 10.71 2.83
C ALA A 24 2.65 10.19 3.79
N SER A 25 3.76 10.93 3.98
CA SER A 25 4.87 10.50 4.85
C SER A 25 4.44 10.43 6.33
N ASP A 26 3.71 11.43 6.83
CA ASP A 26 3.26 11.46 8.23
C ASP A 26 2.17 10.42 8.51
N CYS A 27 1.23 10.23 7.58
CA CYS A 27 0.22 9.18 7.68
C CYS A 27 0.85 7.79 7.64
N ALA A 28 1.83 7.56 6.76
CA ALA A 28 2.55 6.30 6.66
C ALA A 28 3.31 5.97 7.96
N ARG A 29 4.07 6.94 8.49
CA ARG A 29 4.83 6.77 9.73
C ARG A 29 3.92 6.47 10.93
N ALA A 30 2.86 7.26 11.11
CA ALA A 30 1.93 7.06 12.21
C ALA A 30 1.20 5.71 12.12
N THR A 31 0.86 5.28 10.90
CA THR A 31 0.24 3.96 10.66
C THR A 31 1.22 2.84 10.99
N ALA A 32 2.48 2.92 10.53
CA ALA A 32 3.49 1.90 10.82
C ALA A 32 3.79 1.78 12.33
N GLU A 33 3.86 2.90 13.05
CA GLU A 33 4.04 2.92 14.50
C GLU A 33 2.86 2.27 15.26
N LEU A 34 1.63 2.51 14.79
CA LEU A 34 0.44 1.85 15.33
C LEU A 34 0.47 0.35 15.07
N MET A 35 0.74 -0.08 13.83
CA MET A 35 0.86 -1.50 13.46
C MET A 35 1.92 -2.20 14.31
N ARG A 36 3.07 -1.55 14.55
CA ARG A 36 4.13 -2.09 15.42
C ARG A 36 3.66 -2.29 16.84
N THR A 37 2.89 -1.34 17.36
CA THR A 37 2.33 -1.40 18.70
C THR A 37 1.33 -2.56 18.84
N VAL A 38 0.50 -2.78 17.82
CA VAL A 38 -0.45 -3.90 17.75
C VAL A 38 0.27 -5.24 17.73
N VAL A 39 1.21 -5.42 16.80
CA VAL A 39 2.00 -6.66 16.68
C VAL A 39 2.74 -6.96 17.98
N THR A 40 3.38 -5.97 18.59
CA THR A 40 4.19 -6.16 19.81
C THR A 40 3.34 -6.61 21.00
N ARG A 41 2.21 -5.92 21.26
CA ARG A 41 1.44 -6.08 22.50
C ARG A 41 0.58 -7.35 22.55
N ARG A 42 0.18 -7.91 21.41
CA ARG A 42 -0.72 -9.07 21.35
C ARG A 42 0.05 -10.38 21.19
N GLY A 43 -0.28 -11.36 22.01
CA GLY A 43 0.19 -12.74 21.85
C GLY A 43 -0.70 -13.46 20.84
N HIS A 44 -0.42 -13.33 19.55
CA HIS A 44 -1.13 -14.09 18.53
C HIS A 44 -0.61 -15.52 18.50
N ALA A 45 -1.53 -16.48 18.61
CA ALA A 45 -1.21 -17.90 18.56
C ALA A 45 -0.96 -18.39 17.13
N THR A 46 -1.58 -17.76 16.13
CA THR A 46 -1.46 -18.13 14.71
C THR A 46 -1.17 -16.89 13.84
N PRO A 47 -0.42 -17.05 12.73
CA PRO A 47 -0.19 -15.98 11.76
C PRO A 47 -1.49 -15.44 11.16
N GLN A 48 -2.45 -16.31 10.86
CA GLN A 48 -3.74 -15.92 10.28
C GLN A 48 -4.53 -15.00 11.21
N ALA A 49 -4.56 -15.29 12.52
CA ALA A 49 -5.25 -14.42 13.48
C ALA A 49 -4.61 -13.02 13.57
N LEU A 50 -3.30 -12.90 13.33
CA LEU A 50 -2.63 -11.61 13.23
C LEU A 50 -3.02 -10.88 11.93
N ILE A 51 -3.04 -11.59 10.80
CA ILE A 51 -3.48 -11.05 9.50
C ILE A 51 -4.91 -10.50 9.59
N ASP A 52 -5.83 -11.26 10.17
CA ASP A 52 -7.23 -10.85 10.30
C ASP A 52 -7.38 -9.59 11.17
N GLU A 53 -6.65 -9.51 12.29
CA GLU A 53 -6.66 -8.34 13.17
C GLU A 53 -6.06 -7.10 12.48
N LEU A 54 -4.89 -7.24 11.84
CA LEU A 54 -4.25 -6.16 11.09
C LEU A 54 -5.12 -5.68 9.92
N THR A 55 -5.80 -6.59 9.23
CA THR A 55 -6.73 -6.27 8.14
C THR A 55 -7.93 -5.49 8.67
N ALA A 56 -8.51 -5.91 9.80
CA ALA A 56 -9.62 -5.19 10.43
C ALA A 56 -9.21 -3.78 10.89
N TYR A 57 -8.01 -3.63 11.45
CA TYR A 57 -7.47 -2.31 11.85
C TYR A 57 -7.21 -1.44 10.63
N GLY A 58 -6.62 -2.01 9.57
CA GLY A 58 -6.38 -1.32 8.32
C GLY A 58 -7.64 -0.84 7.62
N ALA A 59 -8.69 -1.67 7.59
CA ALA A 59 -9.99 -1.29 7.04
C ALA A 59 -10.58 -0.09 7.79
N GLN A 60 -10.50 -0.07 9.12
CA GLN A 60 -10.99 1.05 9.94
C GLN A 60 -10.17 2.34 9.74
N LEU A 61 -8.84 2.22 9.63
CA LEU A 61 -7.95 3.37 9.38
C LEU A 61 -8.19 3.95 7.98
N GLN A 62 -8.27 3.11 6.95
CA GLN A 62 -8.55 3.56 5.58
C GLN A 62 -9.93 4.22 5.50
N ALA A 63 -10.94 3.66 6.18
CA ALA A 63 -12.27 4.26 6.24
C ALA A 63 -12.28 5.63 6.96
N ALA A 64 -11.31 5.91 7.84
CA ALA A 64 -11.20 7.23 8.48
C ALA A 64 -10.75 8.31 7.50
N LYS A 65 -9.93 7.97 6.49
CA LYS A 65 -9.49 8.88 5.41
C LYS A 65 -9.28 8.11 4.10
N PRO A 66 -10.35 7.84 3.32
CA PRO A 66 -10.30 6.94 2.16
C PRO A 66 -9.35 7.35 1.05
N HIS A 67 -9.16 8.66 0.83
CA HIS A 67 -8.32 9.20 -0.24
C HIS A 67 -6.82 9.21 0.11
N GLU A 68 -6.47 9.01 1.38
CA GLU A 68 -5.08 8.89 1.79
C GLU A 68 -4.62 7.43 1.65
N LEU A 69 -4.09 7.11 0.47
CA LEU A 69 -3.74 5.72 0.12
C LEU A 69 -2.51 5.20 0.88
N SER A 70 -1.65 6.10 1.35
CA SER A 70 -0.44 5.76 2.12
C SER A 70 -0.74 4.90 3.36
N ILE A 71 -1.89 5.12 4.01
CA ILE A 71 -2.35 4.34 5.17
C ILE A 71 -2.53 2.88 4.79
N GLY A 72 -3.39 2.61 3.81
CA GLY A 72 -3.66 1.25 3.35
C GLY A 72 -2.42 0.59 2.72
N ASN A 73 -1.58 1.36 2.02
CA ASN A 73 -0.33 0.84 1.46
C ASN A 73 0.60 0.32 2.56
N VAL A 74 0.79 1.09 3.64
CA VAL A 74 1.57 0.64 4.80
C VAL A 74 0.98 -0.62 5.39
N VAL A 75 -0.33 -0.69 5.62
CA VAL A 75 -0.96 -1.91 6.17
C VAL A 75 -0.70 -3.12 5.29
N ARG A 76 -0.89 -3.00 3.97
CA ARG A 76 -0.62 -4.11 3.02
C ARG A 76 0.84 -4.56 3.04
N ARG A 77 1.78 -3.62 3.20
CA ARG A 77 3.22 -3.95 3.32
C ARG A 77 3.51 -4.69 4.64
N VAL A 78 2.86 -4.31 5.74
CA VAL A 78 2.96 -5.06 7.01
C VAL A 78 2.33 -6.45 6.91
N LEU A 79 1.16 -6.58 6.25
CA LEU A 79 0.54 -7.89 5.99
C LEU A 79 1.47 -8.79 5.17
N ARG A 80 2.14 -8.21 4.16
CA ARG A 80 3.15 -8.92 3.37
C ARG A 80 4.30 -9.45 4.24
N PHE A 81 4.83 -8.65 5.18
CA PHE A 81 5.87 -9.13 6.12
C PHE A 81 5.42 -10.35 6.93
N VAL A 82 4.17 -10.36 7.41
CA VAL A 82 3.61 -11.50 8.16
C VAL A 82 3.48 -12.73 7.28
N ARG A 83 2.99 -12.57 6.03
CA ARG A 83 2.83 -13.68 5.09
C ARG A 83 4.16 -14.28 4.65
N ASP A 84 5.16 -13.44 4.35
CA ASP A 84 6.48 -13.90 3.92
C ASP A 84 7.17 -14.72 5.02
N GLU A 85 7.10 -14.23 6.26
CA GLU A 85 7.63 -14.96 7.41
C GLU A 85 6.89 -16.28 7.66
N SER A 86 5.55 -16.28 7.56
CA SER A 86 4.75 -17.50 7.70
C SER A 86 5.05 -18.54 6.61
N GLN A 87 5.34 -18.10 5.39
CA GLN A 87 5.73 -18.98 4.28
C GLN A 87 7.13 -19.53 4.48
N GLN A 88 8.05 -18.72 4.99
CA GLN A 88 9.42 -19.13 5.26
C GLN A 88 9.48 -20.22 6.34
N GLU A 89 8.79 -20.03 7.47
CA GLU A 89 8.68 -21.06 8.51
C GLU A 89 8.10 -22.37 7.96
N SER A 90 7.03 -22.29 7.16
CA SER A 90 6.42 -23.48 6.54
C SER A 90 7.40 -24.22 5.63
N GLN A 91 8.23 -23.49 4.86
CA GLN A 91 9.25 -24.08 4.00
C GLN A 91 10.40 -24.72 4.79
N GLU A 92 10.79 -24.10 5.92
CA GLU A 92 11.81 -24.64 6.82
C GLU A 92 11.31 -25.94 7.49
N GLU A 93 10.04 -26.00 7.93
CA GLU A 93 9.43 -27.22 8.46
C GLU A 93 9.38 -28.35 7.41
N LEU A 94 8.93 -28.04 6.19
CA LEU A 94 8.90 -29.00 5.06
C LEU A 94 10.31 -29.49 4.66
N ALA A 95 11.34 -28.65 4.81
CA ALA A 95 12.72 -29.02 4.53
C ALA A 95 13.30 -29.97 5.60
N VAL A 96 12.83 -29.87 6.84
CA VAL A 96 13.22 -30.74 7.96
C VAL A 96 12.49 -32.09 7.91
N GLU A 97 11.24 -32.13 7.42
CA GLU A 97 10.44 -33.36 7.29
C GLU A 97 10.74 -34.20 6.04
N ALA A 98 11.55 -33.70 5.10
CA ALA A 98 11.93 -34.45 3.91
C ALA A 98 12.68 -35.75 4.29
N PRO A 99 12.19 -36.95 3.93
CA PRO A 99 12.79 -38.20 4.35
C PRO A 99 14.22 -38.33 3.80
N ALA A 100 15.13 -38.81 4.65
CA ALA A 100 16.54 -39.08 4.35
C ALA A 100 16.77 -39.99 3.11
N ALA A 101 15.72 -40.59 2.54
CA ALA A 101 15.75 -41.38 1.31
C ALA A 101 16.08 -40.58 0.04
N VAL A 102 15.99 -39.24 0.05
CA VAL A 102 16.41 -38.39 -1.10
C VAL A 102 17.91 -38.06 -1.04
N ALA A 103 18.63 -38.46 0.02
CA ALA A 103 20.06 -38.22 0.15
C ALA A 103 20.93 -39.16 -0.72
N GLU A 104 20.45 -40.37 -1.06
CA GLU A 104 21.23 -41.34 -1.84
C GLU A 104 21.14 -41.18 -3.36
N ALA A 105 20.22 -40.36 -3.87
CA ALA A 105 20.14 -40.02 -5.30
C ALA A 105 20.98 -38.78 -5.70
N ARG A 106 21.81 -38.25 -4.77
CA ARG A 106 22.58 -37.01 -4.94
C ARG A 106 23.95 -37.17 -5.60
N GLU A 107 24.38 -38.37 -5.98
CA GLU A 107 25.72 -38.59 -6.55
C GLU A 107 25.86 -38.39 -8.06
N THR A 108 24.80 -38.03 -8.80
CA THR A 108 24.94 -37.59 -10.20
C THR A 108 24.56 -36.11 -10.34
N SER A 109 25.59 -35.28 -10.25
CA SER A 109 25.55 -33.81 -10.35
C SER A 109 24.77 -33.27 -11.55
N PRO A 110 23.87 -32.29 -11.34
CA PRO A 110 23.67 -31.18 -12.25
C PRO A 110 24.35 -29.92 -11.69
N GLY A 111 25.01 -29.16 -12.57
CA GLY A 111 25.97 -28.10 -12.20
C GLY A 111 25.44 -26.94 -11.36
N LEU A 112 26.42 -26.14 -10.91
CA LEU A 112 26.34 -24.97 -10.01
C LEU A 112 25.24 -23.94 -10.34
N ILE A 113 24.74 -23.91 -11.56
CA ILE A 113 23.69 -22.98 -12.02
C ILE A 113 22.31 -23.33 -11.42
N SER A 114 22.07 -24.61 -11.08
CA SER A 114 20.78 -25.07 -10.54
C SER A 114 20.54 -24.73 -9.07
N ARG A 115 21.61 -24.42 -8.31
CA ARG A 115 21.52 -24.09 -6.87
C ARG A 115 21.14 -22.63 -6.64
N ALA A 116 21.62 -21.72 -7.50
CA ALA A 116 21.32 -20.29 -7.41
C ALA A 116 19.87 -19.95 -7.81
N PHE A 117 19.25 -20.74 -8.69
CA PHE A 117 17.85 -20.53 -9.10
C PHE A 117 16.79 -21.05 -8.11
N ARG A 118 17.19 -21.84 -7.11
CA ARG A 118 16.25 -22.39 -6.11
C ARG A 118 16.11 -21.52 -4.86
N GLN A 119 17.01 -20.57 -4.64
CA GLN A 119 17.11 -19.83 -3.39
C GLN A 119 16.42 -18.47 -3.37
N VAL A 120 15.87 -17.98 -4.48
CA VAL A 120 15.05 -16.75 -4.47
C VAL A 120 13.99 -16.86 -5.57
N ALA A 121 12.88 -17.53 -5.26
CA ALA A 121 11.63 -17.29 -5.95
C ALA A 121 10.52 -17.52 -4.94
N PRO A 122 9.93 -16.47 -4.32
CA PRO A 122 8.58 -16.64 -3.76
C PRO A 122 7.77 -17.24 -4.90
N ARG A 123 7.05 -18.35 -4.67
CA ARG A 123 6.31 -19.08 -5.72
C ARG A 123 5.65 -18.07 -6.65
N ALA A 124 6.29 -17.80 -7.79
CA ALA A 124 5.77 -16.81 -8.70
C ALA A 124 4.43 -17.36 -9.13
N VAL A 125 3.34 -16.66 -8.81
CA VAL A 125 2.00 -17.07 -9.21
C VAL A 125 1.93 -16.87 -10.72
N SER A 126 2.43 -17.85 -11.46
CA SER A 126 2.25 -17.99 -12.89
C SER A 126 0.84 -18.53 -13.11
N LEU A 127 0.23 -18.20 -14.26
CA LEU A 127 -1.02 -18.82 -14.70
C LEU A 127 -0.95 -20.36 -14.58
N HIS A 128 0.24 -20.92 -14.80
CA HIS A 128 0.52 -22.33 -14.65
C HIS A 128 0.25 -22.84 -13.22
N ASN A 129 0.79 -22.17 -12.19
CA ASN A 129 0.59 -22.58 -10.80
C ASN A 129 -0.86 -22.43 -10.32
N LEU A 130 -1.61 -21.49 -10.89
CA LEU A 130 -3.00 -21.22 -10.50
C LEU A 130 -3.98 -22.20 -11.16
N LEU A 131 -3.64 -22.71 -12.35
CA LEU A 131 -4.42 -23.72 -13.07
C LEU A 131 -4.16 -25.15 -12.58
N ASP A 132 -3.03 -25.40 -11.92
CA ASP A 132 -2.68 -26.71 -11.34
C ASP A 132 -3.28 -26.95 -9.94
N MET A 133 -3.93 -25.94 -9.35
CA MET A 133 -4.70 -26.11 -8.11
C MET A 133 -5.95 -26.94 -8.45
N GLN A 134 -6.06 -28.14 -7.87
CA GLN A 134 -7.24 -28.99 -8.05
C GLN A 134 -8.51 -28.20 -7.69
N PRO A 135 -9.62 -28.39 -8.43
CA PRO A 135 -10.85 -27.69 -8.15
C PRO A 135 -11.26 -27.95 -6.70
N ILE A 136 -11.62 -26.88 -6.01
CA ILE A 136 -12.28 -26.95 -4.71
C ILE A 136 -13.50 -27.84 -4.94
N ALA A 137 -13.57 -28.97 -4.24
CA ALA A 137 -14.75 -29.83 -4.29
C ALA A 137 -15.96 -28.97 -3.92
N GLU A 138 -16.89 -28.83 -4.85
CA GLU A 138 -18.22 -28.31 -4.52
C GLU A 138 -18.80 -29.30 -3.50
N ASP A 139 -19.13 -28.82 -2.30
CA ASP A 139 -19.87 -29.61 -1.32
C ASP A 139 -21.24 -29.92 -1.95
N ASP A 140 -21.39 -31.13 -2.48
CA ASP A 140 -22.68 -31.66 -2.93
C ASP A 140 -23.62 -31.75 -1.72
N GLU A 141 -24.48 -30.73 -1.56
CA GLU A 141 -25.72 -30.86 -0.80
C GLU A 141 -26.65 -31.84 -1.55
N ASP A 142 -26.44 -33.14 -1.36
CA ASP A 142 -27.40 -34.15 -1.81
C ASP A 142 -28.62 -34.15 -0.88
N GLY A 143 -29.59 -33.32 -1.28
CA GLY A 143 -30.97 -33.37 -0.84
C GLY A 143 -31.61 -34.71 -1.20
N SER A 144 -32.13 -35.38 -0.17
CA SER A 144 -33.03 -36.52 -0.29
C SER A 144 -34.26 -36.21 -1.14
N GLY A 145 -34.51 -36.96 -2.22
CA GLY A 145 -35.82 -36.93 -2.89
C GLY A 145 -35.97 -37.71 -4.20
N GLY A 146 -36.59 -38.90 -4.12
CA GLY A 146 -37.29 -39.60 -5.22
C GLY A 146 -36.37 -40.33 -6.22
N GLY A 147 -36.61 -41.54 -6.70
CA GLY A 147 -37.81 -42.38 -6.71
C GLY A 147 -37.90 -43.04 -8.09
N GLY A 148 -37.71 -44.36 -8.17
CA GLY A 148 -38.31 -45.21 -9.22
C GLY A 148 -37.38 -45.97 -10.18
N VAL A 149 -37.46 -47.30 -10.06
CA VAL A 149 -37.51 -48.36 -11.12
C VAL A 149 -36.25 -48.51 -12.02
N GLY A 150 -35.64 -49.68 -12.25
CA GLY A 150 -35.89 -51.10 -11.97
C GLY A 150 -35.04 -51.93 -12.95
N ASP A 151 -34.91 -53.24 -12.66
CA ASP A 151 -34.28 -54.30 -13.47
C ASP A 151 -32.75 -54.44 -13.33
N GLY A 152 -32.12 -55.59 -13.06
CA GLY A 152 -32.57 -56.97 -12.91
C GLY A 152 -31.32 -57.87 -13.00
N GLY A 153 -31.25 -58.93 -12.19
CA GLY A 153 -30.47 -60.13 -12.52
C GLY A 153 -29.27 -60.48 -11.62
N ASN A 154 -29.48 -61.54 -10.82
CA ASN A 154 -28.58 -62.68 -10.54
C ASN A 154 -27.17 -62.40 -9.97
N GLY A 155 -26.68 -63.03 -8.91
CA GLY A 155 -27.05 -64.27 -8.23
C GLY A 155 -25.81 -64.83 -7.51
N HIS A 156 -26.03 -65.74 -6.55
CA HIS A 156 -25.05 -66.53 -5.78
C HIS A 156 -24.38 -65.86 -4.57
N SER A 157 -24.73 -66.16 -3.31
CA SER A 157 -24.79 -67.43 -2.54
C SER A 157 -23.46 -67.80 -1.85
N ARG A 158 -23.59 -68.07 -0.54
CA ARG A 158 -22.74 -68.86 0.39
C ARG A 158 -21.69 -68.09 1.20
N GLU A 159 -21.91 -67.97 2.52
CA GLU A 159 -21.47 -68.89 3.60
C GLU A 159 -19.95 -68.83 3.77
N GLY A 160 -19.33 -68.61 4.93
CA GLY A 160 -19.73 -68.59 6.32
C GLY A 160 -18.48 -68.79 7.19
N GLY A 161 -18.57 -68.52 8.50
CA GLY A 161 -17.58 -68.91 9.53
C GLY A 161 -16.37 -67.98 9.64
N GLY A 162 -16.02 -67.41 10.80
CA GLY A 162 -16.05 -67.98 12.15
C GLY A 162 -14.68 -68.59 12.45
N GLY A 163 -13.89 -67.95 13.33
CA GLY A 163 -12.57 -68.44 13.69
C GLY A 163 -11.84 -67.55 14.69
N GLU A 164 -12.14 -67.78 15.97
CA GLU A 164 -11.48 -67.19 17.12
C GLU A 164 -10.01 -67.63 17.30
N SER A 165 -9.29 -66.79 18.05
CA SER A 165 -8.25 -67.14 19.03
C SER A 165 -6.91 -67.70 18.55
N LYS A 166 -5.83 -66.99 18.90
CA LYS A 166 -4.95 -67.44 20.01
C LYS A 166 -4.01 -66.34 20.50
N ARG A 167 -4.00 -66.20 21.82
CA ARG A 167 -3.01 -65.52 22.65
C ARG A 167 -1.75 -66.39 22.82
N SER A 168 -0.61 -65.74 22.99
CA SER A 168 0.50 -66.15 23.86
C SER A 168 1.23 -64.86 24.29
N HIS A 169 1.17 -64.43 25.56
CA HIS A 169 2.10 -64.77 26.64
C HIS A 169 3.57 -64.77 26.20
N ALA A 170 4.56 -64.16 26.85
CA ALA A 170 4.66 -63.29 28.03
C ALA A 170 6.13 -62.84 28.07
N SER A 171 6.46 -61.69 28.66
CA SER A 171 7.54 -61.56 29.65
C SER A 171 7.73 -60.10 30.01
N ALA A 172 7.62 -59.84 31.31
CA ALA A 172 7.96 -58.59 31.95
C ALA A 172 9.48 -58.48 32.14
N GLY A 173 10.00 -57.28 31.91
CA GLY A 173 11.35 -56.88 32.32
C GLY A 173 11.34 -55.37 32.49
N GLY A 174 11.13 -54.91 33.72
CA GLY A 174 11.13 -53.49 34.06
C GLY A 174 12.51 -52.86 33.92
N ALA A 175 12.54 -51.66 33.37
CA ALA A 175 13.53 -50.65 33.68
C ALA A 175 12.80 -49.31 33.73
N ALA A 176 12.65 -48.81 34.95
CA ALA A 176 12.13 -47.50 35.25
C ALA A 176 13.12 -46.41 34.82
N GLY A 177 12.58 -45.26 34.40
CA GLY A 177 13.31 -44.00 34.35
C GLY A 177 13.55 -43.48 32.94
N ALA A 178 12.78 -42.44 32.57
CA ALA A 178 13.09 -41.36 31.61
C ALA A 178 11.88 -40.87 30.79
N GLY A 179 10.67 -41.39 30.98
CA GLY A 179 9.50 -41.02 30.16
C GLY A 179 8.63 -39.86 30.67
N ALA A 180 8.95 -39.24 31.81
CA ALA A 180 8.07 -38.26 32.46
C ALA A 180 8.47 -36.78 32.25
N SER A 181 9.61 -36.51 31.60
CA SER A 181 10.07 -35.13 31.33
C SER A 181 9.75 -34.65 29.91
N GLU A 182 9.54 -35.53 28.93
CA GLU A 182 9.21 -35.11 27.55
C GLU A 182 7.72 -34.79 27.36
N SER A 183 6.80 -35.54 27.97
CA SER A 183 5.36 -35.23 27.91
C SER A 183 5.01 -33.96 28.70
N ALA A 184 5.74 -33.69 29.79
CA ALA A 184 5.63 -32.46 30.57
C ALA A 184 6.30 -31.26 29.88
N ALA A 185 7.32 -31.48 29.04
CA ALA A 185 7.93 -30.43 28.21
C ALA A 185 7.06 -30.07 27.00
N ARG A 186 6.37 -31.05 26.42
CA ARG A 186 5.41 -30.84 25.31
C ARG A 186 4.18 -30.06 25.78
N GLY A 187 3.60 -30.42 26.93
CA GLY A 187 2.48 -29.69 27.54
C GLY A 187 2.85 -28.36 28.23
N ARG A 188 4.15 -28.04 28.38
CA ARG A 188 4.62 -26.75 28.92
C ARG A 188 5.04 -25.77 27.83
N ARG A 189 5.31 -26.23 26.59
CA ARG A 189 5.43 -25.37 25.39
C ARG A 189 4.08 -24.78 24.96
N GLU A 190 2.97 -25.47 25.22
CA GLU A 190 1.61 -25.00 24.89
C GLU A 190 1.09 -23.85 25.78
N ARG A 191 1.81 -23.45 26.84
CA ARG A 191 1.33 -22.46 27.81
C ARG A 191 1.94 -21.06 27.69
N GLN A 192 2.78 -20.83 26.67
CA GLN A 192 3.24 -19.51 26.22
C GLN A 192 3.22 -19.50 24.68
N GLY A 193 2.03 -19.71 24.10
CA GLY A 193 1.84 -19.84 22.65
C GLY A 193 1.84 -18.48 21.95
N GLY A 194 3.01 -18.02 21.55
CA GLY A 194 3.17 -16.94 20.57
C GLY A 194 3.86 -17.48 19.33
N TRP A 195 3.39 -17.09 18.16
CA TRP A 195 4.06 -17.38 16.89
C TRP A 195 5.53 -16.91 16.89
N ALA A 196 6.47 -17.77 16.48
CA ALA A 196 7.91 -17.53 16.60
C ALA A 196 8.41 -16.43 15.63
N GLY A 197 7.92 -16.40 14.39
CA GLY A 197 8.22 -15.39 13.37
C GLY A 197 7.78 -13.97 13.72
N LYS A 198 7.05 -13.78 14.82
CA LYS A 198 6.68 -12.46 15.34
C LYS A 198 7.90 -11.56 15.59
N ALA A 199 9.02 -12.11 16.05
CA ALA A 199 10.23 -11.33 16.30
C ALA A 199 10.79 -10.71 15.01
N ASN A 200 10.83 -11.51 13.94
CA ASN A 200 11.31 -11.09 12.62
C ASN A 200 10.38 -10.05 12.00
N VAL A 201 9.05 -10.21 12.16
CA VAL A 201 8.08 -9.19 11.73
C VAL A 201 8.30 -7.86 12.45
N ILE A 202 8.60 -7.87 13.75
CA ILE A 202 8.89 -6.65 14.51
C ILE A 202 10.20 -6.00 14.03
N GLU A 203 11.22 -6.79 13.71
CA GLU A 203 12.49 -6.31 13.15
C GLU A 203 12.27 -5.65 11.78
N ASN A 204 11.65 -6.35 10.84
CA ASN A 204 11.30 -5.83 9.51
C ASN A 204 10.47 -4.54 9.60
N LEU A 205 9.55 -4.46 10.56
CA LEU A 205 8.72 -3.29 10.77
C LEU A 205 9.50 -2.10 11.37
N ASN A 206 10.47 -2.36 12.26
CA ASN A 206 11.34 -1.30 12.77
C ASN A 206 12.26 -0.77 11.66
N GLU A 207 12.81 -1.65 10.82
CA GLU A 207 13.60 -1.25 9.65
C GLU A 207 12.74 -0.40 8.70
N PHE A 208 11.53 -0.85 8.40
CA PHE A 208 10.60 -0.09 7.55
C PHE A 208 10.25 1.29 8.15
N ILE A 209 10.07 1.41 9.46
CA ILE A 209 9.83 2.72 10.12
C ILE A 209 11.05 3.65 10.00
N VAL A 210 12.28 3.10 10.04
CA VAL A 210 13.49 3.88 9.81
C VAL A 210 13.57 4.31 8.35
N GLU A 211 13.34 3.39 7.41
CA GLU A 211 13.27 3.66 5.97
C GLU A 211 12.29 4.81 5.67
N LEU A 212 11.06 4.74 6.20
CA LEU A 212 10.02 5.76 6.06
C LEU A 212 10.44 7.18 6.49
N LYS A 213 11.40 7.30 7.42
CA LYS A 213 11.88 8.61 7.90
C LYS A 213 12.91 9.24 6.97
N ASP A 214 13.63 8.42 6.21
CA ASP A 214 14.78 8.85 5.41
C ASP A 214 14.49 8.86 3.90
N ILE A 215 13.26 8.52 3.47
CA ILE A 215 12.83 8.45 2.07
C ILE A 215 13.22 9.70 1.28
N GLU A 216 12.90 10.90 1.77
CA GLU A 216 13.18 12.14 1.04
C GLU A 216 14.69 12.36 0.86
N SER A 217 15.50 11.94 1.83
CA SER A 217 16.96 12.02 1.74
C SER A 217 17.51 11.00 0.74
N THR A 218 16.99 9.78 0.74
CA THR A 218 17.41 8.73 -0.20
C THR A 218 17.04 9.09 -1.64
N VAL A 219 15.82 9.57 -1.89
CA VAL A 219 15.40 10.06 -3.21
C VAL A 219 16.31 11.20 -3.69
N ALA A 220 16.70 12.11 -2.80
CA ALA A 220 17.57 13.22 -3.14
C ALA A 220 18.98 12.81 -3.61
N LEU A 221 19.46 11.60 -3.24
CA LEU A 221 20.74 11.08 -3.73
C LEU A 221 20.75 10.82 -5.25
N HIS A 222 19.58 10.57 -5.85
CA HIS A 222 19.45 10.34 -7.29
C HIS A 222 19.56 11.63 -8.12
N ALA A 223 19.52 12.80 -7.49
CA ALA A 223 19.43 14.08 -8.18
C ALA A 223 20.58 14.38 -9.14
N VAL A 224 21.81 14.03 -8.74
CA VAL A 224 23.03 14.26 -9.55
C VAL A 224 23.05 13.37 -10.81
N GLY A 225 22.36 12.22 -10.80
CA GLY A 225 22.26 11.33 -11.95
C GLY A 225 21.22 11.80 -12.97
N GLU A 226 20.14 12.44 -12.50
CA GLU A 226 19.01 12.85 -13.34
C GLU A 226 19.13 14.29 -13.87
N MET A 227 19.93 15.15 -13.23
CA MET A 227 20.08 16.55 -13.59
C MET A 227 21.44 16.85 -14.22
N SER A 228 21.51 17.89 -15.04
CA SER A 228 22.76 18.41 -15.61
C SER A 228 22.92 19.91 -15.33
N ALA A 229 24.16 20.40 -15.43
CA ALA A 229 24.44 21.82 -15.24
C ALA A 229 23.81 22.68 -16.34
N ASN A 230 23.41 23.90 -15.99
CA ASN A 230 22.73 24.89 -16.84
C ASN A 230 21.36 24.43 -17.40
N GLU A 231 20.69 23.48 -16.73
CA GLU A 231 19.31 23.13 -17.04
C GLU A 231 18.33 24.15 -16.45
N VAL A 232 17.18 24.31 -17.11
CA VAL A 232 16.04 25.06 -16.58
C VAL A 232 14.96 24.07 -16.20
N ILE A 233 14.68 23.99 -14.90
CA ILE A 233 13.81 22.98 -14.31
C ILE A 233 12.46 23.58 -13.98
N LEU A 234 11.38 22.92 -14.37
CA LEU A 234 10.03 23.30 -13.93
C LEU A 234 9.58 22.42 -12.76
N THR A 235 8.97 23.03 -11.75
CA THR A 235 8.23 22.33 -10.69
C THR A 235 6.89 23.01 -10.41
N PHE A 236 5.99 22.30 -9.72
CA PHE A 236 4.61 22.72 -9.50
C PHE A 236 4.24 22.57 -8.02
N GLY A 237 3.80 23.67 -7.39
CA GLY A 237 3.40 23.69 -5.98
C GLY A 237 4.57 23.52 -5.00
N TRP A 238 4.27 22.97 -3.82
CA TRP A 238 5.27 22.69 -2.78
C TRP A 238 5.38 21.19 -2.50
N SER A 239 6.61 20.69 -2.46
CA SER A 239 6.92 19.34 -1.99
C SER A 239 8.26 19.32 -1.26
N ALA A 240 8.29 18.64 -0.10
CA ALA A 240 9.51 18.41 0.64
C ALA A 240 10.50 17.53 -0.14
N THR A 241 10.02 16.50 -0.83
CA THR A 241 10.84 15.58 -1.62
C THR A 241 11.54 16.32 -2.77
N VAL A 242 10.79 17.13 -3.54
CA VAL A 242 11.36 17.91 -4.64
C VAL A 242 12.33 18.97 -4.11
N PHE A 243 12.00 19.64 -3.00
CA PHE A 243 12.90 20.63 -2.40
C PHE A 243 14.24 20.00 -2.00
N MET A 244 14.21 18.86 -1.29
CA MET A 244 15.42 18.14 -0.87
C MET A 244 16.22 17.67 -2.08
N PHE A 245 15.56 17.14 -3.10
CA PHE A 245 16.18 16.69 -4.35
C PHE A 245 16.93 17.83 -5.07
N LEU A 246 16.29 18.97 -5.27
CA LEU A 246 16.92 20.14 -5.90
C LEU A 246 18.05 20.70 -5.03
N ARG A 247 17.87 20.74 -3.71
CA ARG A 247 18.91 21.21 -2.79
C ARG A 247 20.16 20.33 -2.81
N GLU A 248 20.01 19.02 -2.93
CA GLU A 248 21.16 18.11 -3.06
C GLU A 248 21.87 18.27 -4.41
N ALA A 249 21.13 18.46 -5.51
CA ALA A 249 21.71 18.78 -6.81
C ALA A 249 22.52 20.09 -6.78
N ALA A 250 22.00 21.12 -6.10
CA ALA A 250 22.63 22.46 -6.03
C ALA A 250 24.01 22.47 -5.34
N LYS A 251 24.37 21.40 -4.63
CA LYS A 251 25.74 21.27 -4.05
C LYS A 251 26.81 21.05 -5.11
N LYS A 252 26.46 20.54 -6.29
CA LYS A 252 27.39 20.14 -7.34
C LYS A 252 27.08 20.74 -8.71
N LEU A 253 25.86 21.21 -8.92
CA LEU A 253 25.35 21.66 -10.21
C LEU A 253 24.77 23.06 -10.07
N ASP A 254 25.06 23.92 -11.05
CA ASP A 254 24.40 25.21 -11.23
C ASP A 254 23.22 25.03 -12.19
N PHE A 255 22.02 25.46 -11.82
CA PHE A 255 20.80 25.37 -12.63
C PHE A 255 19.76 26.41 -12.18
N GLU A 256 18.74 26.62 -13.01
CA GLU A 256 17.60 27.50 -12.70
C GLU A 256 16.33 26.68 -12.44
N VAL A 257 15.49 27.13 -11.51
CA VAL A 257 14.19 26.51 -11.21
C VAL A 257 13.06 27.50 -11.45
N VAL A 258 12.14 27.13 -12.33
CA VAL A 258 10.84 27.78 -12.50
C VAL A 258 9.81 27.06 -11.63
N VAL A 259 9.12 27.79 -10.78
CA VAL A 259 8.09 27.27 -9.86
C VAL A 259 6.74 27.80 -10.30
N ALA A 260 5.81 26.91 -10.62
CA ALA A 260 4.40 27.25 -10.77
C ALA A 260 3.71 27.30 -9.40
N GLU A 261 2.85 28.30 -9.19
CA GLU A 261 2.30 28.61 -7.87
C GLU A 261 1.33 27.56 -7.31
N ALA A 262 0.64 26.80 -8.17
CA ALA A 262 -0.39 25.82 -7.81
C ALA A 262 -1.58 26.46 -7.08
N ALA A 263 -2.25 27.39 -7.74
CA ALA A 263 -3.53 27.92 -7.27
C ALA A 263 -4.56 26.77 -7.22
N PRO A 264 -5.44 26.71 -6.21
CA PRO A 264 -5.71 27.74 -5.20
C PRO A 264 -4.86 27.64 -3.91
N GLU A 265 -3.98 26.64 -3.77
CA GLU A 265 -3.19 26.45 -2.53
C GLU A 265 -1.99 27.39 -2.41
N TYR A 266 -1.47 27.89 -3.54
CA TYR A 266 -0.32 28.79 -3.61
C TYR A 266 0.96 28.25 -2.94
N GLY A 267 1.07 26.92 -2.81
CA GLY A 267 2.24 26.27 -2.22
C GLY A 267 3.56 26.64 -2.91
N GLY A 268 3.52 26.92 -4.22
CA GLY A 268 4.71 27.31 -4.98
C GLY A 268 5.39 28.58 -4.47
N HIS A 269 4.67 29.49 -3.79
CA HIS A 269 5.27 30.68 -3.18
C HIS A 269 6.24 30.30 -2.04
N ARG A 270 5.85 29.31 -1.23
CA ARG A 270 6.73 28.74 -0.20
C ARG A 270 7.94 28.04 -0.83
N MET A 271 7.71 27.24 -1.88
CA MET A 271 8.77 26.53 -2.59
C MET A 271 9.82 27.49 -3.17
N ALA A 272 9.37 28.53 -3.88
CA ALA A 272 10.26 29.56 -4.44
C ALA A 272 11.08 30.26 -3.35
N ARG A 273 10.45 30.62 -2.22
CA ARG A 273 11.15 31.22 -1.07
C ARG A 273 12.20 30.30 -0.48
N ASP A 274 11.87 29.02 -0.28
CA ASP A 274 12.76 28.06 0.36
C ASP A 274 13.96 27.73 -0.56
N LEU A 275 13.74 27.61 -1.88
CA LEU A 275 14.79 27.44 -2.89
C LEU A 275 15.69 28.68 -3.02
N ALA A 276 15.11 29.89 -3.02
CA ALA A 276 15.88 31.14 -3.05
C ALA A 276 16.80 31.27 -1.83
N ARG A 277 16.32 30.87 -0.64
CA ARG A 277 17.13 30.81 0.59
C ARG A 277 18.26 29.78 0.51
N ALA A 278 18.08 28.73 -0.28
CA ALA A 278 19.11 27.72 -0.53
C ALA A 278 20.15 28.18 -1.57
N GLY A 279 20.03 29.38 -2.14
CA GLY A 279 20.95 29.92 -3.13
C GLY A 279 20.70 29.46 -4.57
N ILE A 280 19.53 28.88 -4.85
CA ILE A 280 19.15 28.41 -6.19
C ILE A 280 18.44 29.54 -6.94
N GLN A 281 18.81 29.78 -8.20
CA GLN A 281 18.15 30.76 -9.04
C GLN A 281 16.70 30.31 -9.30
N THR A 282 15.74 31.12 -8.87
CA THR A 282 14.32 30.74 -8.84
C THR A 282 13.44 31.80 -9.46
N THR A 283 12.51 31.35 -10.31
CA THR A 283 11.51 32.19 -10.98
C THR A 283 10.12 31.66 -10.65
N LEU A 284 9.28 32.46 -10.00
CA LEU A 284 7.88 32.11 -9.71
C LEU A 284 6.99 32.54 -10.88
N ILE A 285 6.11 31.64 -11.34
CA ILE A 285 5.13 31.90 -12.40
C ILE A 285 3.72 31.50 -11.97
N PRO A 286 2.67 32.15 -12.51
CA PRO A 286 1.31 31.65 -12.37
C PRO A 286 1.10 30.41 -13.24
N ASP A 287 0.11 29.59 -12.88
CA ASP A 287 -0.16 28.31 -13.56
C ASP A 287 -0.50 28.49 -15.05
N SER A 288 -1.14 29.61 -15.41
CA SER A 288 -1.45 29.98 -16.80
C SER A 288 -0.21 30.14 -17.69
N ASN A 289 0.94 30.46 -17.10
CA ASN A 289 2.18 30.72 -17.83
C ASN A 289 2.99 29.45 -18.09
N VAL A 290 2.62 28.31 -17.48
CA VAL A 290 3.32 27.04 -17.64
C VAL A 290 3.49 26.69 -19.12
N PHE A 291 2.41 26.76 -19.91
CA PHE A 291 2.47 26.40 -21.33
C PHE A 291 3.36 27.35 -22.14
N ALA A 292 3.31 28.65 -21.85
CA ALA A 292 4.11 29.67 -22.53
C ALA A 292 5.61 29.56 -22.22
N MET A 293 5.96 29.11 -21.01
CA MET A 293 7.34 28.93 -20.57
C MET A 293 7.92 27.57 -20.92
N MET A 294 7.08 26.56 -21.19
CA MET A 294 7.49 25.16 -21.39
C MET A 294 8.56 24.98 -22.46
N SER A 295 8.56 25.78 -23.53
CA SER A 295 9.56 25.68 -24.61
C SER A 295 10.99 26.02 -24.18
N ARG A 296 11.17 26.60 -22.99
CA ARG A 296 12.48 26.94 -22.40
C ARG A 296 12.90 25.93 -21.33
N MET A 297 12.02 25.03 -20.92
CA MET A 297 12.26 24.09 -19.83
C MET A 297 13.00 22.86 -20.37
N SER A 298 13.95 22.36 -19.59
CA SER A 298 14.72 21.16 -19.91
C SER A 298 14.07 19.90 -19.35
N LYS A 299 13.54 19.96 -18.12
CA LYS A 299 12.87 18.85 -17.42
C LYS A 299 11.80 19.38 -16.47
N VAL A 300 10.82 18.53 -16.16
CA VAL A 300 9.82 18.80 -15.12
C VAL A 300 9.98 17.80 -13.98
N PHE A 301 10.09 18.29 -12.75
CA PHE A 301 10.04 17.47 -11.54
C PHE A 301 8.82 17.82 -10.69
N VAL A 302 8.01 16.80 -10.40
CA VAL A 302 6.84 16.91 -9.53
C VAL A 302 6.85 15.78 -8.50
N ASP A 303 6.13 15.97 -7.40
CA ASP A 303 5.87 14.93 -6.41
C ASP A 303 4.52 14.28 -6.66
N ALA A 304 4.39 13.00 -6.33
CA ALA A 304 3.10 12.31 -6.30
C ALA A 304 2.51 12.33 -4.89
N HIS A 305 1.19 12.45 -4.79
CA HIS A 305 0.47 12.07 -3.58
C HIS A 305 0.35 10.53 -3.48
N ALA A 306 0.03 9.86 -4.59
CA ALA A 306 -0.03 8.40 -4.68
C ALA A 306 0.35 7.89 -6.08
N LEU A 307 0.97 6.72 -6.15
CA LEU A 307 1.29 6.00 -7.39
C LEU A 307 0.36 4.78 -7.51
N LEU A 308 -0.44 4.71 -8.58
CA LEU A 308 -1.49 3.71 -8.74
C LEU A 308 -1.00 2.48 -9.53
N ALA A 309 -1.82 1.42 -9.53
CA ALA A 309 -1.40 0.13 -10.07
C ALA A 309 -1.09 0.12 -11.58
N ASN A 310 -1.72 1.01 -12.34
CA ASN A 310 -1.46 1.18 -13.77
C ASN A 310 -0.23 2.06 -14.07
N GLY A 311 0.44 2.56 -13.03
CA GLY A 311 1.57 3.48 -13.11
C GLY A 311 1.21 4.95 -13.31
N GLY A 312 -0.08 5.31 -13.30
CA GLY A 312 -0.50 6.70 -13.18
C GLY A 312 -0.34 7.21 -11.75
N VAL A 313 -0.31 8.53 -11.58
CA VAL A 313 -0.11 9.15 -10.26
C VAL A 313 -1.26 10.11 -9.94
N MET A 314 -1.65 10.15 -8.67
CA MET A 314 -2.42 11.25 -8.11
C MET A 314 -1.43 12.30 -7.61
N ALA A 315 -1.61 13.55 -8.00
CA ALA A 315 -0.74 14.67 -7.63
C ALA A 315 -1.56 15.92 -7.32
N ALA A 316 -0.90 17.03 -6.95
CA ALA A 316 -1.58 18.29 -6.70
C ALA A 316 -2.41 18.75 -7.91
N VAL A 317 -3.54 19.41 -7.66
CA VAL A 317 -4.44 19.89 -8.72
C VAL A 317 -3.70 20.74 -9.75
N GLY A 318 -3.90 20.49 -11.05
CA GLY A 318 -3.20 21.20 -12.13
C GLY A 318 -1.93 20.53 -12.63
N THR A 319 -1.42 19.50 -11.93
CA THR A 319 -0.25 18.73 -12.39
C THR A 319 -0.49 18.05 -13.75
N HIS A 320 -1.72 17.63 -14.08
CA HIS A 320 -2.03 17.06 -15.39
C HIS A 320 -1.82 18.08 -16.52
N LEU A 321 -2.14 19.37 -16.28
CA LEU A 321 -1.92 20.44 -17.25
C LEU A 321 -0.43 20.62 -17.54
N VAL A 322 0.40 20.57 -16.49
CA VAL A 322 1.86 20.59 -16.63
C VAL A 322 2.35 19.39 -17.44
N ALA A 323 1.83 18.19 -17.15
CA ALA A 323 2.21 16.96 -17.85
C ALA A 323 1.83 16.98 -19.33
N LEU A 324 0.63 17.48 -19.68
CA LEU A 324 0.20 17.67 -21.07
C LEU A 324 1.07 18.69 -21.81
N ALA A 325 1.40 19.81 -21.16
CA ALA A 325 2.30 20.80 -21.72
C ALA A 325 3.70 20.20 -21.95
N ALA A 326 4.25 19.49 -20.97
CA ALA A 326 5.55 18.83 -21.08
C ALA A 326 5.56 17.82 -22.24
N LYS A 327 4.52 16.99 -22.35
CA LYS A 327 4.37 16.04 -23.46
C LYS A 327 4.32 16.73 -24.82
N ARG A 328 3.61 17.86 -24.92
CA ARG A 328 3.50 18.63 -26.18
C ARG A 328 4.85 19.20 -26.64
N TYR A 329 5.68 19.63 -25.70
CA TYR A 329 7.03 20.16 -25.98
C TYR A 329 8.12 19.09 -25.92
N THR A 330 7.78 17.83 -25.70
CA THR A 330 8.73 16.70 -25.56
C THR A 330 9.72 16.91 -24.40
N VAL A 331 9.29 17.63 -23.37
CA VAL A 331 10.05 17.83 -22.13
C VAL A 331 9.81 16.59 -21.24
N PRO A 332 10.87 15.94 -20.73
CA PRO A 332 10.73 14.82 -19.81
C PRO A 332 9.97 15.23 -18.55
N PHE A 333 8.91 14.49 -18.24
CA PHE A 333 8.11 14.65 -17.03
C PHE A 333 8.48 13.56 -16.03
N VAL A 334 9.17 13.95 -14.97
CA VAL A 334 9.73 13.05 -13.97
C VAL A 334 8.98 13.23 -12.65
N VAL A 335 8.55 12.12 -12.07
CA VAL A 335 7.83 12.12 -10.80
C VAL A 335 8.73 11.54 -9.73
N LEU A 336 8.89 12.29 -8.63
CA LEU A 336 9.57 11.85 -7.43
C LEU A 336 8.52 11.27 -6.49
N ALA A 337 8.70 10.04 -6.02
CA ALA A 337 7.76 9.43 -5.08
C ALA A 337 8.44 8.33 -4.27
N GLY A 338 8.26 8.33 -2.95
CA GLY A 338 8.67 7.19 -2.13
C GLY A 338 7.76 5.98 -2.36
N LEU A 339 8.29 4.77 -2.18
CA LEU A 339 7.54 3.53 -2.37
C LEU A 339 6.35 3.36 -1.41
N HIS A 340 6.33 4.06 -0.27
CA HIS A 340 5.16 4.10 0.61
C HIS A 340 3.90 4.68 -0.06
N LYS A 341 4.08 5.46 -1.14
CA LYS A 341 2.99 6.03 -1.95
C LYS A 341 2.48 5.06 -3.04
N LEU A 342 3.18 3.95 -3.30
CA LEU A 342 2.79 2.94 -4.28
C LEU A 342 1.56 2.16 -3.79
N SER A 343 0.48 2.15 -4.56
CA SER A 343 -0.78 1.51 -4.23
C SER A 343 -1.18 0.45 -5.26
N PRO A 344 -1.64 -0.73 -4.82
CA PRO A 344 -2.14 -1.78 -5.71
C PRO A 344 -3.55 -1.49 -6.28
N LEU A 345 -4.16 -0.35 -5.93
CA LEU A 345 -5.48 0.01 -6.42
C LEU A 345 -5.45 0.51 -7.86
N PHE A 346 -6.43 0.09 -8.66
CA PHE A 346 -6.54 0.45 -10.07
C PHE A 346 -7.49 1.65 -10.27
N PRO A 347 -7.13 2.66 -11.07
CA PRO A 347 -7.98 3.81 -11.38
C PRO A 347 -9.01 3.47 -12.46
N HIS A 348 -10.14 2.88 -12.05
CA HIS A 348 -11.31 2.77 -12.92
C HIS A 348 -11.91 4.15 -13.22
N ASP A 349 -12.15 4.93 -12.16
CA ASP A 349 -12.51 6.34 -12.24
C ASP A 349 -11.71 7.12 -11.19
N PRO A 350 -10.53 7.65 -11.54
CA PRO A 350 -9.63 8.27 -10.58
C PRO A 350 -10.19 9.58 -10.00
N ALA A 351 -11.00 10.31 -10.77
CA ALA A 351 -11.57 11.58 -10.34
C ALA A 351 -12.59 11.41 -9.23
N ILE A 352 -13.30 10.27 -9.20
CA ILE A 352 -14.28 9.95 -8.16
C ILE A 352 -13.64 9.07 -7.07
N SER A 353 -12.80 8.11 -7.45
CA SER A 353 -12.32 7.07 -6.53
C SER A 353 -11.20 7.57 -5.62
N PHE A 354 -10.37 8.51 -6.08
CA PHE A 354 -9.13 8.89 -5.41
C PHE A 354 -8.99 10.40 -5.17
N ASN A 355 -10.02 11.18 -5.48
CA ASN A 355 -10.00 12.62 -5.29
C ASN A 355 -10.98 13.06 -4.21
N GLU A 356 -10.61 14.12 -3.49
CA GLU A 356 -11.46 14.78 -2.49
C GLU A 356 -11.80 16.18 -3.00
N PHE A 357 -13.04 16.64 -2.77
CA PHE A 357 -13.38 18.04 -2.99
C PHE A 357 -13.13 18.84 -1.72
N LYS A 358 -12.28 19.85 -1.82
CA LYS A 358 -12.02 20.86 -0.80
C LYS A 358 -13.13 21.90 -0.75
N SER A 359 -13.05 22.76 0.25
CA SER A 359 -13.97 23.87 0.41
C SER A 359 -13.88 24.81 -0.80
N PRO A 360 -15.01 25.25 -1.37
CA PRO A 360 -15.02 26.32 -2.37
C PRO A 360 -14.43 27.65 -1.89
N ALA A 361 -14.32 27.84 -0.58
CA ALA A 361 -13.76 29.04 0.05
C ALA A 361 -12.30 29.32 -0.37
N ASP A 362 -11.56 28.29 -0.81
CA ASP A 362 -10.19 28.49 -1.31
C ASP A 362 -10.18 29.12 -2.72
N ILE A 363 -11.30 29.06 -3.45
CA ILE A 363 -11.42 29.56 -4.83
C ILE A 363 -12.14 30.90 -4.87
N ILE A 364 -13.20 31.04 -4.06
CA ILE A 364 -14.05 32.24 -4.05
C ILE A 364 -14.39 32.62 -2.60
N ASP A 365 -14.31 33.91 -2.31
CA ASP A 365 -14.69 34.43 -1.00
C ASP A 365 -16.17 34.15 -0.72
N PHE A 366 -16.48 33.85 0.54
CA PHE A 366 -17.83 33.45 0.96
C PHE A 366 -18.87 34.54 0.66
N ASP A 367 -18.50 35.81 0.82
CA ASP A 367 -19.41 36.94 0.59
C ASP A 367 -19.80 37.04 -0.89
N VAL A 368 -18.84 36.86 -1.79
CA VAL A 368 -19.08 36.85 -3.24
C VAL A 368 -19.90 35.61 -3.64
N LEU A 369 -19.65 34.47 -2.99
CA LEU A 369 -20.45 33.26 -3.18
C LEU A 369 -21.90 33.46 -2.71
N ALA A 370 -22.11 34.18 -1.61
CA ALA A 370 -23.44 34.52 -1.11
C ALA A 370 -24.20 35.42 -2.09
N GLU A 371 -23.57 36.47 -2.61
CA GLU A 371 -24.17 37.36 -3.61
C GLU A 371 -24.50 36.65 -4.94
N THR A 372 -23.70 35.67 -5.34
CA THR A 372 -23.92 34.93 -6.60
C THR A 372 -25.04 33.90 -6.51
N ILE A 373 -25.39 33.46 -5.30
CA ILE A 373 -26.36 32.40 -5.05
C ILE A 373 -27.70 32.97 -4.55
N ASP A 374 -27.67 33.99 -3.71
CA ASP A 374 -28.84 34.74 -3.28
C ASP A 374 -29.00 36.01 -4.13
N ALA A 375 -30.04 36.05 -4.98
CA ALA A 375 -30.43 37.26 -5.73
C ALA A 375 -31.05 38.37 -4.84
N ALA A 376 -31.04 38.20 -3.51
CA ALA A 376 -31.64 39.10 -2.54
C ALA A 376 -30.54 39.91 -1.83
N PRO A 377 -30.78 41.20 -1.51
CA PRO A 377 -29.79 42.03 -0.82
C PRO A 377 -29.40 41.42 0.56
N PRO A 378 -28.14 41.59 1.00
CA PRO A 378 -27.68 41.07 2.28
C PRO A 378 -28.55 41.60 3.42
N ALA A 379 -28.96 40.71 4.33
CA ALA A 379 -29.70 41.10 5.53
C ALA A 379 -28.73 41.73 6.56
N ASP A 380 -29.23 42.59 7.44
CA ASP A 380 -28.42 43.23 8.50
C ASP A 380 -27.81 42.21 9.50
N ASP A 381 -28.26 40.95 9.49
CA ASP A 381 -27.76 39.85 10.33
C ASP A 381 -26.92 38.86 9.51
N GLU A 382 -25.62 38.77 9.84
CA GLU A 382 -24.65 37.85 9.23
C GLU A 382 -25.06 36.37 9.37
N HIS A 383 -25.68 35.98 10.50
CA HIS A 383 -26.10 34.60 10.72
C HIS A 383 -27.29 34.20 9.86
N GLU A 384 -28.18 35.15 9.56
CA GLU A 384 -29.33 34.92 8.68
C GLU A 384 -28.90 34.85 7.22
N THR A 385 -27.98 35.74 6.80
CA THR A 385 -27.35 35.69 5.47
C THR A 385 -26.66 34.35 5.24
N ALA A 386 -25.83 33.88 6.18
CA ALA A 386 -25.17 32.58 6.08
C ALA A 386 -26.15 31.40 5.95
N ARG A 387 -27.26 31.40 6.71
CA ARG A 387 -28.30 30.35 6.61
C ARG A 387 -28.99 30.33 5.25
N ARG A 388 -29.28 31.51 4.67
CA ARG A 388 -29.92 31.63 3.36
C ARG A 388 -29.00 31.18 2.25
N THR A 389 -27.74 31.63 2.26
CA THR A 389 -26.71 31.16 1.33
C THR A 389 -26.54 29.64 1.38
N MET A 390 -26.52 29.04 2.58
CA MET A 390 -26.43 27.58 2.71
C MET A 390 -27.67 26.85 2.19
N ALA A 391 -28.88 27.39 2.39
CA ALA A 391 -30.11 26.82 1.85
C ALA A 391 -30.17 26.91 0.31
N ALA A 392 -29.71 28.02 -0.26
CA ALA A 392 -29.67 28.24 -1.71
C ALA A 392 -28.55 27.43 -2.39
N LEU A 393 -27.40 27.24 -1.73
CA LEU A 393 -26.37 26.27 -2.13
C LEU A 393 -26.94 24.83 -2.18
N ALA A 394 -27.73 24.45 -1.18
CA ALA A 394 -28.36 23.13 -1.12
C ALA A 394 -29.49 22.94 -2.14
N ALA A 395 -30.15 24.03 -2.55
CA ALA A 395 -31.23 24.03 -3.55
C ALA A 395 -30.72 24.03 -5.01
N GLY A 396 -29.40 24.09 -5.23
CA GLY A 396 -28.81 24.13 -6.56
C GLY A 396 -28.94 25.51 -7.20
N GLY A 397 -28.31 26.53 -6.60
CA GLY A 397 -28.14 27.85 -7.21
C GLY A 397 -27.56 27.78 -8.63
N HIS A 398 -27.63 28.88 -9.38
CA HIS A 398 -27.24 28.91 -10.79
C HIS A 398 -25.73 28.75 -11.06
N ALA A 399 -24.89 28.77 -10.03
CA ALA A 399 -23.44 28.57 -10.12
C ALA A 399 -22.98 27.47 -9.17
N GLN A 400 -22.15 26.54 -9.68
CA GLN A 400 -21.53 25.49 -8.90
C GLN A 400 -20.01 25.70 -8.89
N VAL A 401 -19.41 25.79 -7.70
CA VAL A 401 -17.97 25.95 -7.53
C VAL A 401 -17.38 24.63 -7.04
N LEU A 402 -16.47 24.06 -7.81
CA LEU A 402 -15.82 22.78 -7.53
C LEU A 402 -14.34 23.00 -7.25
N ASN A 403 -13.86 22.43 -6.15
CA ASN A 403 -12.45 22.50 -5.74
C ASN A 403 -11.86 21.10 -5.54
N PRO A 404 -11.46 20.40 -6.62
CA PRO A 404 -10.77 19.11 -6.49
C PRO A 404 -9.39 19.30 -5.84
N ALA A 405 -9.06 18.45 -4.87
CA ALA A 405 -7.78 18.50 -4.14
C ALA A 405 -6.60 18.00 -4.99
N LEU A 406 -6.83 16.93 -5.74
CA LEU A 406 -5.82 16.20 -6.49
C LEU A 406 -6.19 16.15 -7.98
N ASP A 407 -5.22 15.75 -8.78
CA ASP A 407 -5.35 15.52 -10.20
C ASP A 407 -4.69 14.20 -10.59
N TYR A 408 -5.23 13.55 -11.61
CA TYR A 408 -4.75 12.27 -12.07
C TYR A 408 -3.87 12.44 -13.30
N VAL A 409 -2.61 12.05 -13.20
CA VAL A 409 -1.68 12.03 -14.34
C VAL A 409 -1.57 10.61 -14.88
N PRO A 410 -2.00 10.35 -16.13
CA PRO A 410 -1.91 9.02 -16.71
C PRO A 410 -0.45 8.61 -16.98
N PRO A 411 -0.15 7.30 -16.93
CA PRO A 411 1.22 6.78 -17.08
C PRO A 411 1.88 7.17 -18.41
N ALA A 412 1.10 7.41 -19.47
CA ALA A 412 1.61 7.77 -20.79
C ALA A 412 2.28 9.17 -20.86
N LEU A 413 2.01 10.03 -19.87
CA LEU A 413 2.63 11.35 -19.74
C LEU A 413 3.88 11.34 -18.85
N ILE A 414 4.11 10.25 -18.12
CA ILE A 414 5.22 10.12 -17.18
C ILE A 414 6.38 9.42 -17.89
N GLU A 415 7.55 10.05 -17.91
CA GLU A 415 8.75 9.46 -18.53
C GLU A 415 9.47 8.55 -17.53
N LEU A 416 9.61 9.01 -16.28
CA LEU A 416 10.38 8.32 -15.25
C LEU A 416 9.77 8.54 -13.86
N LEU A 417 9.79 7.47 -13.06
CA LEU A 417 9.51 7.48 -11.62
C LEU A 417 10.85 7.34 -10.88
N VAL A 418 11.18 8.32 -10.05
CA VAL A 418 12.35 8.29 -9.17
C VAL A 418 11.85 7.97 -7.77
N THR A 419 12.30 6.83 -7.25
CA THR A 419 11.92 6.35 -5.92
C THR A 419 13.14 6.23 -5.01
N ASP A 420 12.91 5.85 -3.76
CA ASP A 420 13.94 5.65 -2.76
C ASP A 420 14.84 4.43 -3.03
N THR A 421 14.37 3.44 -3.80
CA THR A 421 15.17 2.24 -4.11
C THR A 421 15.74 2.26 -5.51
N MET A 422 14.91 2.59 -6.51
CA MET A 422 15.33 2.60 -7.90
C MET A 422 14.52 3.55 -8.78
N ASN A 423 15.10 3.90 -9.92
CA ASN A 423 14.45 4.69 -10.96
C ASN A 423 13.84 3.72 -11.98
N PHE A 424 12.56 3.88 -12.29
CA PHE A 424 11.88 2.98 -13.23
C PHE A 424 10.80 3.68 -14.05
N LYS A 425 10.47 3.07 -15.19
CA LYS A 425 9.38 3.54 -16.05
C LYS A 425 8.02 3.12 -15.48
N PRO A 426 6.94 3.86 -15.75
CA PRO A 426 5.59 3.49 -15.31
C PRO A 426 5.19 2.05 -15.68
N SER A 427 5.70 1.54 -16.80
CA SER A 427 5.47 0.15 -17.24
C SER A 427 6.04 -0.91 -16.30
N TYR A 428 6.99 -0.58 -15.41
CA TYR A 428 7.61 -1.52 -14.47
C TYR A 428 6.90 -1.58 -13.11
N VAL A 429 5.86 -0.76 -12.91
CA VAL A 429 5.10 -0.67 -11.65
C VAL A 429 4.52 -2.03 -11.25
N TYR A 430 4.10 -2.87 -12.20
CA TYR A 430 3.56 -4.21 -11.91
C TYR A 430 4.55 -5.11 -11.16
N HIS A 431 5.85 -4.98 -11.45
CA HIS A 431 6.89 -5.76 -10.80
C HIS A 431 7.05 -5.31 -9.35
N GLN A 432 7.13 -3.99 -9.15
CA GLN A 432 7.19 -3.36 -7.83
C GLN A 432 5.99 -3.78 -6.96
N LEU A 433 4.77 -3.78 -7.53
CA LEU A 433 3.59 -4.23 -6.79
C LEU A 433 3.68 -5.70 -6.35
N THR A 434 4.22 -6.56 -7.21
CA THR A 434 4.36 -7.99 -6.91
C THR A 434 5.44 -8.24 -5.85
N GLU A 435 6.45 -7.39 -5.81
CA GLU A 435 7.55 -7.46 -4.84
C GLU A 435 7.13 -6.97 -3.46
N TYR A 436 6.36 -5.87 -3.37
CA TYR A 436 6.01 -5.24 -2.10
C TYR A 436 4.63 -5.63 -1.53
N TYR A 437 3.72 -6.17 -2.35
CA TYR A 437 2.35 -6.46 -1.94
C TYR A 437 1.91 -7.89 -2.29
N SER A 438 1.13 -8.50 -1.39
CA SER A 438 0.40 -9.72 -1.70
C SER A 438 -0.89 -9.40 -2.46
N ARG A 439 -1.24 -10.21 -3.46
CA ARG A 439 -2.50 -10.07 -4.21
C ARG A 439 -3.74 -10.26 -3.33
N GLU A 440 -3.62 -11.08 -2.29
CA GLU A 440 -4.69 -11.36 -1.32
C GLU A 440 -5.10 -10.11 -0.53
N ASP A 441 -4.20 -9.13 -0.39
CA ASP A 441 -4.40 -7.94 0.44
C ASP A 441 -4.71 -6.68 -0.38
N PHE A 442 -4.96 -6.80 -1.69
CA PHE A 442 -5.29 -5.64 -2.53
C PHE A 442 -6.56 -4.94 -2.04
N ALA A 443 -7.58 -5.74 -1.71
CA ALA A 443 -8.76 -5.27 -1.00
C ALA A 443 -8.58 -5.50 0.51
N LEU A 444 -8.60 -4.43 1.29
CA LEU A 444 -8.60 -4.51 2.76
C LEU A 444 -10.03 -4.72 3.28
N GLU A 445 -10.69 -5.79 2.82
CA GLU A 445 -11.97 -6.21 3.39
C GLU A 445 -11.72 -7.25 4.49
N PRO A 446 -12.36 -7.13 5.67
CA PRO A 446 -12.35 -8.21 6.64
C PRO A 446 -12.99 -9.45 6.01
N ALA A 447 -12.40 -10.63 6.24
CA ALA A 447 -12.93 -11.89 5.74
C ALA A 447 -14.44 -11.98 6.07
N ARG A 448 -15.29 -12.12 5.04
CA ARG A 448 -16.71 -12.40 5.24
C ARG A 448 -16.79 -13.79 5.86
N GLY A 449 -17.15 -13.83 7.14
CA GLY A 449 -17.36 -15.06 7.90
C GLY A 449 -18.61 -15.81 7.47
#